data_AF-A0A314XQT2-F1
#
_entry.id   AF-A0A314XQT2-F1
#
_cell.length_a   1.000
_cell.length_b   1.000
_cell.length_c   1.000
_cell.angle_alpha   90.00
_cell.angle_beta   90.00
_cell.angle_gamma   90.00
#
_symmetry.space_group_name_H-M   'P 1'
#
loop_
_entity.id
_entity.type
_entity.pdbx_description
1 polymer ?
#
loop_
_entity_poly.entity_id
_entity_poly.type
_entity_poly.pdbx_seq_one_letter_code
_entity_poly.pdbx_strand_id
1 'polypeptide(L)'
;MSAETPSMTIVSSKLLPQNLHATTAQLKLTSHSPHTSAAVSCRVDPFDQVLSRSCKAGQFNESLYFLELMVNKGYKPDVILCTKLIKGFFNSRNIEKAIRVMQILEKYGEPDLFSYNALISGFCKANRIESANKVLDRMRSQGFSPML
;
A
#
# COMPACT_ATOMS: atom_id res chain seq x y z
N MET A 1 70.23 33.25 -2.32
CA MET A 1 68.85 33.24 -1.80
C MET A 1 68.34 31.81 -1.92
N SER A 2 68.11 31.02 -0.90
CA SER A 2 68.30 31.09 0.56
C SER A 2 68.41 29.60 0.95
N ALA A 3 69.44 29.16 1.66
CA ALA A 3 69.48 29.05 3.14
C ALA A 3 68.20 28.38 3.70
N GLU A 4 68.19 27.30 4.46
CA GLU A 4 69.19 26.47 5.13
C GLU A 4 68.48 25.13 5.47
N THR A 5 69.25 24.05 5.55
CA THR A 5 68.96 22.77 6.26
C THR A 5 68.66 23.02 7.76
N PRO A 6 68.10 22.11 8.61
CA PRO A 6 68.37 20.65 8.70
C PRO A 6 67.19 19.74 9.18
N SER A 7 67.22 18.43 8.85
CA SER A 7 67.55 17.27 9.73
C SER A 7 66.95 17.24 11.14
N MET A 8 66.07 16.26 11.43
CA MET A 8 66.31 15.17 12.40
C MET A 8 65.03 14.39 12.74
N THR A 9 65.15 13.06 12.72
CA THR A 9 64.19 12.03 13.16
C THR A 9 64.19 11.87 14.68
N ILE A 10 63.04 11.74 15.37
CA ILE A 10 62.85 11.02 16.66
C ILE A 10 61.40 10.50 16.75
N VAL A 11 61.15 9.18 16.68
CA VAL A 11 60.86 8.15 17.72
C VAL A 11 59.53 8.27 18.52
N SER A 12 58.79 7.16 18.42
CA SER A 12 57.80 6.51 19.29
C SER A 12 57.29 7.11 20.61
N SER A 13 55.99 6.86 20.77
CA SER A 13 55.29 6.30 21.94
C SER A 13 54.82 7.24 23.07
N LYS A 14 53.65 6.83 23.58
CA LYS A 14 53.08 6.97 24.92
C LYS A 14 51.98 8.02 25.15
N LEU A 15 50.88 7.43 25.62
CA LEU A 15 49.99 7.86 26.71
C LEU A 15 48.81 8.77 26.35
N LEU A 16 47.63 8.13 26.36
CA LEU A 16 46.36 8.74 26.76
C LEU A 16 46.51 9.42 28.13
N PRO A 17 45.84 10.55 28.33
CA PRO A 17 45.14 10.79 29.59
C PRO A 17 43.63 10.86 29.40
N GLN A 18 42.96 10.25 30.35
CA GLN A 18 41.52 10.25 30.55
C GLN A 18 41.05 11.59 31.13
N ASN A 19 39.92 12.08 30.60
CA ASN A 19 38.82 12.76 31.29
C ASN A 19 39.08 14.13 31.96
N LEU A 20 38.39 15.19 31.53
CA LEU A 20 37.31 15.86 32.30
C LEU A 20 36.78 17.14 31.59
N HIS A 21 35.45 17.31 31.65
CA HIS A 21 34.69 18.57 31.62
C HIS A 21 34.32 19.25 30.28
N ALA A 22 33.06 19.05 29.84
CA ALA A 22 32.08 20.07 29.41
C ALA A 22 30.85 19.35 28.77
N THR A 23 29.81 19.01 29.54
CA THR A 23 28.59 19.80 29.82
C THR A 23 27.58 19.86 28.66
N THR A 24 26.34 19.39 28.96
CA THR A 24 25.02 19.69 28.34
C THR A 24 24.73 19.20 26.91
N ALA A 25 23.66 18.46 26.60
CA ALA A 25 22.34 18.39 27.21
C ALA A 25 21.70 16.98 27.12
N GLN A 26 21.08 16.58 28.23
CA GLN A 26 20.13 15.48 28.38
C GLN A 26 18.70 15.97 28.07
N LEU A 27 17.81 15.05 27.69
CA LEU A 27 16.38 14.91 28.09
C LEU A 27 15.73 13.91 27.10
N LYS A 28 15.07 12.81 27.46
CA LYS A 28 14.79 12.13 28.73
C LYS A 28 14.23 10.74 28.35
N LEU A 29 14.91 9.65 28.70
CA LEU A 29 14.34 8.30 28.64
C LEU A 29 14.00 7.88 30.07
N THR A 30 12.74 7.57 30.31
CA THR A 30 12.20 6.48 31.17
C THR A 30 10.94 6.91 31.91
N SER A 31 9.89 6.11 31.74
CA SER A 31 9.24 5.47 32.88
C SER A 31 8.84 4.04 32.48
N HIS A 32 9.20 3.09 33.33
CA HIS A 32 8.99 1.66 33.17
C HIS A 32 7.52 1.25 33.46
N SER A 33 7.10 0.18 32.79
CA SER A 33 5.80 -0.53 32.79
C SER A 33 5.41 -1.17 34.15
N PRO A 34 4.22 -1.81 34.36
CA PRO A 34 3.83 -3.06 33.68
C PRO A 34 2.31 -3.35 33.58
N HIS A 35 1.75 -3.53 32.39
CA HIS A 35 0.66 -4.51 32.21
C HIS A 35 0.73 -5.08 30.79
N THR A 36 1.02 -6.37 30.75
CA THR A 36 0.97 -7.25 29.59
C THR A 36 -0.41 -7.20 28.95
N SER A 37 -0.55 -6.41 27.88
CA SER A 37 -1.51 -6.67 26.81
C SER A 37 -0.65 -7.10 25.64
N ALA A 38 -0.73 -8.38 25.32
CA ALA A 38 0.02 -9.07 24.29
C ALA A 38 0.34 -8.16 23.10
N ALA A 39 1.59 -8.21 22.66
CA ALA A 39 1.96 -7.80 21.32
C ALA A 39 1.06 -8.57 20.35
N VAL A 40 -0.06 -7.96 19.97
CA VAL A 40 -0.79 -8.33 18.77
C VAL A 40 0.07 -7.79 17.64
N SER A 41 1.15 -8.50 17.34
CA SER A 41 1.77 -8.49 16.03
C SER A 41 0.78 -9.16 15.08
N CYS A 42 -0.36 -8.50 14.85
CA CYS A 42 -1.06 -8.70 13.61
C CYS A 42 -0.07 -8.19 12.57
N ARG A 43 0.58 -9.10 11.86
CA ARG A 43 1.10 -8.79 10.52
C ARG A 43 -0.12 -8.49 9.66
N VAL A 44 -0.76 -7.35 9.91
CA VAL A 44 -1.68 -6.75 8.96
C VAL A 44 -0.78 -6.35 7.81
N ASP A 45 -0.97 -6.99 6.66
CA ASP A 45 -0.24 -6.62 5.47
C ASP A 45 -0.37 -5.10 5.28
N PRO A 46 0.73 -4.38 4.98
CA PRO A 46 0.70 -2.93 4.83
C PRO A 46 -0.40 -2.46 3.86
N PHE A 47 -0.71 -3.33 2.89
CA PHE A 47 -1.80 -3.17 1.94
C PHE A 47 -3.18 -3.23 2.60
N ASP A 48 -3.46 -4.21 3.46
CA ASP A 48 -4.76 -4.35 4.15
C ASP A 48 -5.09 -3.17 5.06
N GLN A 49 -4.08 -2.66 5.79
CA GLN A 49 -4.30 -1.52 6.68
C GLN A 49 -4.59 -0.23 5.91
N VAL A 50 -3.89 -0.01 4.79
CA VAL A 50 -4.10 1.17 3.94
C VAL A 50 -5.41 1.09 3.18
N LEU A 51 -5.73 -0.09 2.61
CA LEU A 51 -6.94 -0.30 1.82
C LEU A 51 -8.21 -0.24 2.69
N SER A 52 -8.16 -0.79 3.90
CA SER A 52 -9.29 -0.70 4.84
C SER A 52 -9.55 0.72 5.34
N ARG A 53 -8.50 1.53 5.54
CA ARG A 53 -8.63 2.96 5.94
C ARG A 53 -9.08 3.83 4.78
N SER A 54 -8.46 3.70 3.61
CA SER A 54 -8.70 4.53 2.43
C SER A 54 -10.09 4.30 1.83
N CYS A 55 -10.61 3.06 1.85
CA CYS A 55 -11.99 2.76 1.46
C CYS A 55 -13.04 3.39 2.40
N LYS A 56 -12.79 3.43 3.71
CA LYS A 56 -13.70 4.05 4.70
C LYS A 56 -13.74 5.58 4.58
N ALA A 57 -12.66 6.18 4.10
CA ALA A 57 -12.55 7.62 3.87
C ALA A 57 -13.01 8.06 2.47
N GLY A 58 -13.47 7.14 1.61
CA GLY A 58 -13.86 7.44 0.22
C GLY A 58 -12.69 7.81 -0.69
N GLN A 59 -11.46 7.52 -0.28
CA GLN A 59 -10.22 7.85 -1.01
C GLN A 59 -9.90 6.78 -2.06
N PHE A 60 -10.85 6.50 -2.96
CA PHE A 60 -10.75 5.40 -3.93
C PHE A 60 -9.54 5.50 -4.86
N ASN A 61 -9.09 6.72 -5.18
CA ASN A 61 -7.91 6.95 -6.03
C ASN A 61 -6.62 6.43 -5.41
N GLU A 62 -6.40 6.70 -4.12
CA GLU A 62 -5.24 6.23 -3.39
C GLU A 62 -5.29 4.70 -3.27
N SER A 63 -6.46 4.15 -2.97
CA SER A 63 -6.65 2.70 -2.94
C SER A 63 -6.33 2.02 -4.28
N LEU A 64 -6.69 2.63 -5.43
CA LEU A 64 -6.32 2.11 -6.75
C LEU A 64 -4.80 2.15 -6.98
N TYR A 65 -4.13 3.24 -6.58
CA TYR A 65 -2.67 3.33 -6.67
C TYR A 65 -1.98 2.20 -5.88
N PHE A 66 -2.44 1.94 -4.65
CA PHE A 66 -1.90 0.84 -3.85
C PHE A 66 -2.21 -0.53 -4.44
N LEU A 67 -3.41 -0.72 -5.00
CA LEU A 67 -3.78 -1.94 -5.72
C LEU A 67 -2.82 -2.21 -6.90
N GLU A 68 -2.50 -1.19 -7.69
CA GLU A 68 -1.56 -1.30 -8.81
C GLU A 68 -0.13 -1.60 -8.33
N LEU A 69 0.33 -0.93 -7.27
CA LEU A 69 1.64 -1.21 -6.66
C LEU A 69 1.74 -2.64 -6.13
N MET A 70 0.66 -3.14 -5.52
CA MET A 70 0.58 -4.47 -4.94
C MET A 70 0.71 -5.55 -6.03
N VAL A 71 -0.05 -5.45 -7.12
CA VAL A 71 0.04 -6.42 -8.23
C VAL A 71 1.38 -6.34 -8.96
N ASN A 72 1.98 -5.15 -9.07
CA ASN A 72 3.33 -4.99 -9.63
C ASN A 72 4.42 -5.66 -8.79
N LYS A 73 4.18 -5.84 -7.48
CA LYS A 73 5.07 -6.60 -6.58
C LYS A 73 4.74 -8.10 -6.53
N GLY A 74 3.79 -8.57 -7.34
CA GLY A 74 3.44 -9.99 -7.45
C GLY A 74 2.40 -10.49 -6.44
N TYR A 75 1.74 -9.59 -5.72
CA TYR A 75 0.68 -9.97 -4.77
C TYR A 75 -0.68 -10.07 -5.47
N LYS A 76 -1.47 -11.08 -5.08
CA LYS A 76 -2.84 -11.30 -5.59
C LYS A 76 -3.80 -10.24 -5.01
N PRO A 77 -4.64 -9.59 -5.83
CA PRO A 77 -5.63 -8.64 -5.35
C PRO A 77 -6.80 -9.33 -4.64
N ASP A 78 -7.26 -8.73 -3.55
CA ASP A 78 -8.47 -9.16 -2.83
C ASP A 78 -9.74 -8.76 -3.61
N VAL A 79 -10.60 -9.74 -3.89
CA VAL A 79 -11.87 -9.58 -4.60
C VAL A 79 -12.85 -8.70 -3.81
N ILE A 80 -12.85 -8.77 -2.47
CA ILE A 80 -13.75 -7.97 -1.63
C ILE A 80 -13.39 -6.50 -1.74
N LEU A 81 -12.11 -6.18 -1.61
CA LEU A 81 -11.59 -4.84 -1.82
C LEU A 81 -11.87 -4.31 -3.23
N CYS A 82 -11.55 -5.08 -4.27
CA CYS A 82 -11.78 -4.67 -5.66
C CYS A 82 -13.26 -4.38 -5.91
N THR A 83 -14.16 -5.20 -5.38
CA THR A 83 -15.62 -5.00 -5.47
C THR A 83 -16.05 -3.69 -4.81
N LYS A 84 -15.47 -3.34 -3.66
CA LYS A 84 -15.71 -2.04 -3.00
C LYS A 84 -15.23 -0.87 -3.85
N LEU A 85 -14.04 -0.97 -4.45
CA LEU A 85 -13.49 0.07 -5.32
C LEU A 85 -14.34 0.27 -6.59
N ILE A 86 -14.79 -0.82 -7.23
CA ILE A 86 -15.69 -0.75 -8.39
C ILE A 86 -16.95 0.06 -8.03
N LYS A 87 -17.63 -0.30 -6.93
CA LYS A 87 -18.82 0.43 -6.47
C LYS A 87 -18.51 1.89 -6.14
N GLY A 88 -17.40 2.15 -5.45
CA GLY A 88 -16.95 3.49 -5.09
C GLY A 88 -16.73 4.38 -6.32
N PHE A 89 -16.01 3.87 -7.32
CA PHE A 89 -15.75 4.60 -8.55
C PHE A 89 -17.00 4.88 -9.38
N PHE A 90 -17.96 3.94 -9.46
CA PHE A 90 -19.26 4.23 -10.07
C PHE A 90 -20.04 5.32 -9.33
N ASN A 91 -20.05 5.28 -7.98
CA ASN A 91 -20.69 6.31 -7.17
C ASN A 91 -20.04 7.69 -7.36
N SER A 92 -18.72 7.74 -7.57
CA SER A 92 -17.97 8.96 -7.91
C SER A 92 -17.96 9.29 -9.41
N ARG A 93 -18.79 8.62 -10.23
CA ARG A 93 -18.89 8.82 -11.69
C ARG A 93 -17.58 8.64 -12.47
N ASN A 94 -16.65 7.84 -11.94
CA ASN A 94 -15.34 7.58 -12.54
C ASN A 94 -15.30 6.16 -13.12
N ILE A 95 -16.00 5.95 -14.23
CA ILE A 95 -16.29 4.62 -14.81
C ILE A 95 -14.99 3.92 -15.25
N GLU A 96 -14.05 4.68 -15.78
CA GLU A 96 -12.78 4.24 -16.35
C GLU A 96 -11.91 3.60 -15.27
N LYS A 97 -11.90 4.18 -14.06
CA LYS A 97 -11.21 3.59 -12.91
C LYS A 97 -11.91 2.33 -12.39
N ALA A 98 -13.24 2.27 -12.43
CA ALA A 98 -13.97 1.04 -12.10
C ALA A 98 -13.61 -0.10 -13.07
N ILE A 99 -13.54 0.19 -14.37
CA ILE A 99 -13.09 -0.77 -15.40
C ILE A 99 -11.65 -1.22 -15.13
N ARG A 100 -10.77 -0.27 -14.80
CA ARG A 100 -9.37 -0.56 -14.48
C ARG A 100 -9.23 -1.52 -13.30
N VAL A 101 -10.00 -1.32 -12.22
CA VAL A 101 -10.01 -2.25 -11.08
C VAL A 101 -10.43 -3.64 -11.50
N MET A 102 -11.49 -3.77 -12.31
CA MET A 102 -11.92 -5.09 -12.79
C MET A 102 -10.85 -5.77 -13.65
N GLN A 103 -10.19 -5.04 -14.54
CA GLN A 103 -9.10 -5.58 -15.36
C GLN A 103 -7.93 -6.08 -14.50
N ILE A 104 -7.59 -5.37 -13.42
CA ILE A 104 -6.57 -5.80 -12.47
C ILE A 104 -7.01 -7.10 -11.78
N LEU A 105 -8.27 -7.17 -11.33
CA LEU A 105 -8.81 -8.35 -10.68
C LEU A 105 -8.85 -9.57 -11.62
N GLU A 106 -9.27 -9.39 -12.87
CA GLU A 106 -9.31 -10.45 -13.90
C GLU A 106 -7.92 -10.95 -14.27
N LYS A 107 -6.90 -10.06 -14.25
CA LYS A 107 -5.54 -10.41 -14.68
C LYS A 107 -4.70 -11.05 -13.57
N TYR A 108 -4.85 -10.56 -12.34
CA TYR A 108 -3.94 -10.91 -11.23
C TYR A 108 -4.65 -11.65 -10.09
N GLY A 109 -5.98 -11.69 -10.08
CA GLY A 109 -6.79 -12.33 -9.05
C GLY A 109 -7.87 -13.22 -9.61
N GLU A 110 -8.91 -13.43 -8.81
CA GLU A 110 -10.07 -14.26 -9.16
C GLU A 110 -11.33 -13.43 -8.92
N PRO A 111 -11.97 -12.92 -9.99
CA PRO A 111 -13.27 -12.29 -9.85
C PRO A 111 -14.33 -13.33 -9.45
N ASP A 112 -15.32 -12.89 -8.69
CA ASP A 112 -16.47 -13.69 -8.31
C ASP A 112 -17.77 -13.09 -8.89
N LEU A 113 -18.89 -13.74 -8.62
CA LEU A 113 -20.20 -13.26 -9.06
C LEU A 113 -20.50 -11.84 -8.54
N PHE A 114 -20.04 -11.49 -7.34
CA PHE A 114 -20.30 -10.19 -6.74
C PHE A 114 -19.53 -9.06 -7.41
N SER A 115 -18.28 -9.29 -7.83
CA SER A 115 -17.47 -8.31 -8.54
C SER A 115 -18.01 -8.03 -9.95
N TYR A 116 -18.43 -9.08 -10.67
CA TYR A 116 -19.14 -8.93 -11.95
C TYR A 116 -20.46 -8.17 -11.80
N ASN A 117 -21.29 -8.56 -10.84
CA ASN A 117 -22.58 -7.90 -10.58
C ASN A 117 -22.39 -6.42 -10.19
N ALA A 118 -21.35 -6.09 -9.43
CA ALA A 118 -21.03 -4.71 -9.10
C ALA A 118 -20.73 -3.88 -10.35
N LEU A 119 -19.95 -4.42 -11.28
CA LEU A 119 -19.60 -3.75 -12.54
C LEU A 119 -20.82 -3.62 -13.47
N ILE A 120 -21.62 -4.67 -13.62
CA ILE A 120 -22.86 -4.68 -14.42
C ILE A 120 -23.86 -3.65 -13.87
N SER A 121 -24.14 -3.70 -12.57
CA SER A 121 -25.05 -2.74 -11.91
C SER A 121 -24.57 -1.30 -12.07
N GLY A 122 -23.25 -1.07 -11.95
CA GLY A 122 -22.64 0.22 -12.19
C GLY A 122 -22.88 0.75 -13.60
N PHE A 123 -22.67 -0.08 -14.62
CA PHE A 123 -22.96 0.31 -16.02
C PHE A 123 -24.44 0.58 -16.27
N CYS A 124 -25.34 -0.23 -15.72
CA CYS A 124 -26.78 0.00 -15.84
C CYS A 124 -27.19 1.35 -15.22
N LYS A 125 -26.69 1.67 -14.03
CA LYS A 125 -26.94 2.97 -13.36
C LYS A 125 -26.34 4.15 -14.12
N ALA A 126 -25.26 3.93 -14.87
CA ALA A 126 -24.66 4.92 -15.75
C ALA A 126 -25.34 5.00 -17.13
N ASN A 127 -26.45 4.30 -17.35
CA ASN A 127 -27.17 4.20 -18.63
C ASN A 127 -26.29 3.67 -19.79
N ARG A 128 -25.29 2.83 -19.48
CA ARG A 128 -24.37 2.20 -20.45
C ARG A 128 -24.72 0.73 -20.65
N ILE A 129 -25.92 0.46 -21.14
CA ILE A 129 -26.48 -0.89 -21.25
C ILE A 129 -25.64 -1.82 -22.14
N GLU A 130 -25.08 -1.30 -23.24
CA GLU A 130 -24.22 -2.10 -24.11
C GLU A 130 -22.94 -2.57 -23.39
N SER A 131 -22.35 -1.73 -22.56
CA SER A 131 -21.21 -2.10 -21.71
C SER A 131 -21.61 -3.13 -20.66
N ALA A 132 -22.79 -3.01 -20.06
CA ALA A 132 -23.31 -3.99 -19.10
C ALA A 132 -23.48 -5.38 -19.76
N ASN A 133 -24.03 -5.43 -20.98
CA ASN A 133 -24.18 -6.68 -21.73
C ASN A 133 -22.83 -7.34 -22.05
N LYS A 134 -21.83 -6.56 -22.46
CA LYS A 134 -20.46 -7.08 -22.68
C LYS A 134 -19.88 -7.71 -21.41
N VAL A 135 -20.16 -7.12 -20.24
CA VAL A 135 -19.72 -7.70 -18.96
C VAL A 135 -20.52 -8.95 -18.61
N LEU A 136 -21.82 -9.01 -18.88
CA LEU A 136 -22.65 -10.21 -18.72
C LEU A 136 -22.14 -11.37 -19.57
N ASP A 137 -21.83 -11.12 -20.83
CA ASP A 137 -21.30 -12.15 -21.74
C ASP A 137 -19.92 -12.64 -21.29
N ARG A 138 -19.07 -11.72 -20.83
CA ARG A 138 -17.78 -12.06 -20.22
C ARG A 138 -17.95 -12.89 -18.93
N MET A 139 -18.91 -12.56 -18.08
CA MET A 139 -19.20 -13.33 -16.87
C MET A 139 -19.66 -14.76 -17.20
N ARG A 140 -20.51 -14.92 -18.23
CA ARG A 140 -20.94 -16.23 -18.73
C ARG A 140 -19.79 -17.06 -19.30
N SER A 141 -18.86 -16.44 -20.03
CA SER A 141 -17.69 -17.16 -20.58
C SER A 141 -16.71 -17.63 -19.49
N GLN A 142 -16.76 -17.03 -18.31
CA GLN A 142 -16.03 -17.47 -17.12
C GLN A 142 -16.80 -18.54 -16.29
N GLY A 143 -17.96 -19.00 -16.77
CA GLY A 143 -18.75 -20.05 -16.11
C GLY A 143 -19.69 -19.57 -15.01
N PHE A 144 -19.83 -18.26 -14.81
CA PHE A 144 -20.78 -17.69 -13.85
C PHE A 144 -22.16 -17.51 -14.51
N SER A 145 -23.21 -17.95 -13.83
CA SER A 145 -24.59 -17.62 -14.24
C SER A 145 -24.98 -16.25 -13.70
N PRO A 146 -25.59 -15.36 -14.52
CA PRO A 146 -26.21 -14.16 -14.00
C PRO A 146 -27.28 -14.55 -12.98
N MET A 147 -27.20 -14.02 -11.77
CA MET A 147 -28.37 -13.96 -10.90
C MET A 147 -29.27 -12.85 -11.45
N LEU A 148 -30.34 -13.27 -12.12
CA LEU A 148 -31.43 -12.41 -12.57
C LEU A 148 -32.36 -12.10 -11.39
#